data_AF-A0A838G771-F1
#
_entry.id   AF-A0A838G771-F1
#
_cell.length_a   1.000
_cell.length_b   1.000
_cell.length_c   1.000
_cell.angle_alpha   90.00
_cell.angle_beta   90.00
_cell.angle_gamma   90.00
#
_symmetry.space_group_name_H-M   'P 1'
#
loop_
_entity.id
_entity.type
_entity.pdbx_description
1 polymer ?
#
loop_
_entity_poly.entity_id
_entity_poly.type
_entity_poly.pdbx_seq_one_letter_code
_entity_poly.pdbx_strand_id
1 'polypeptide(L)' 'MDVTKRGDTLLLAGSLDGRSTGQVREVLHELMSGHGDVVVDLSAVESVDVTGMTMLAAASKVMERDGRRLVLRGCSPSLR' A
#
# COMPACT_ATOMS: atom_id res chain seq x y z
N MET A 1 0.52 2.33 -12.86
CA MET A 1 -0.49 2.17 -11.79
C MET A 1 -0.91 3.54 -11.34
N ASP A 2 -2.21 3.72 -11.11
CA ASP A 2 -2.74 4.96 -10.55
C ASP A 2 -2.66 4.91 -9.04
N VAL A 3 -2.21 6.03 -8.45
CA VAL A 3 -1.99 6.17 -7.02
C VAL A 3 -2.70 7.43 -6.55
N THR A 4 -3.72 7.28 -5.70
CA THR A 4 -4.53 8.41 -5.22
C THR A 4 -4.60 8.41 -3.70
N LYS A 5 -4.39 9.57 -3.06
CA LYS A 5 -4.60 9.73 -1.62
C LYS A 5 -6.02 10.21 -1.31
N ARG A 6 -6.62 9.68 -0.24
CA ARG A 6 -7.85 10.19 0.37
C ARG A 6 -7.76 10.09 1.90
N GLY A 7 -7.43 11.20 2.56
CA GLY A 7 -7.11 11.18 4.00
C GLY A 7 -5.96 10.21 4.26
N ASP A 8 -6.14 9.33 5.23
CA ASP A 8 -5.17 8.28 5.58
C ASP A 8 -5.27 7.02 4.69
N THR A 9 -6.00 7.09 3.58
CA THR A 9 -6.17 5.98 2.62
C THR A 9 -5.37 6.22 1.33
N LEU A 10 -4.60 5.21 0.93
CA LEU A 10 -3.94 5.09 -0.37
C LEU A 10 -4.76 4.17 -1.27
N LEU A 11 -5.30 4.70 -2.36
CA LEU A 11 -6.03 3.93 -3.38
C LEU A 11 -5.08 3.57 -4.51
N LEU A 12 -5.00 2.28 -4.81
CA LEU A 12 -4.17 1.73 -5.88
C LEU A 12 -5.04 1.11 -6.98
N ALA A 13 -4.69 1.38 -8.25
CA ALA A 13 -5.38 0.76 -9.40
C ALA A 13 -4.41 0.32 -10.51
N GLY A 14 -4.59 -0.91 -11.00
CA GLY A 14 -3.72 -1.56 -11.99
C GLY A 14 -2.75 -2.57 -11.36
N SER A 15 -1.56 -2.75 -11.94
CA SER A 15 -0.56 -3.73 -11.48
C SER A 15 0.40 -3.15 -10.44
N LEU A 16 0.44 -3.76 -9.25
CA LEU A 16 1.44 -3.48 -8.22
C LEU A 16 2.64 -4.42 -8.39
N ASP A 17 3.56 -4.03 -9.27
CA ASP A 17 4.78 -4.77 -9.57
C ASP A 17 6.05 -3.94 -9.37
N GLY A 18 7.21 -4.55 -9.62
CA GLY A 18 8.53 -3.91 -9.54
C GLY A 18 8.65 -2.58 -10.32
N ARG A 19 7.84 -2.33 -11.35
CA ARG A 19 7.84 -1.07 -12.13
C ARG A 19 7.09 0.05 -11.40
N SER A 20 6.10 -0.30 -10.58
CA SER A 20 5.23 0.64 -9.87
C SER A 20 5.63 0.88 -8.41
N THR A 21 6.34 -0.06 -7.79
CA THR A 21 6.65 0.00 -6.34
C THR A 21 7.36 1.28 -5.90
N GLY A 22 8.24 1.84 -6.73
CA GLY A 22 8.94 3.10 -6.42
C GLY A 22 7.97 4.26 -6.17
N GLN A 23 7.00 4.45 -7.09
CA GLN A 23 5.97 5.47 -7.00
C GLN A 23 5.07 5.26 -5.78
N VAL A 24 4.63 4.03 -5.54
CA VAL A 24 3.76 3.71 -4.39
C VAL A 24 4.46 3.98 -3.07
N ARG A 25 5.72 3.57 -2.97
CA ARG A 25 6.53 3.70 -1.75
C ARG A 25 6.69 5.18 -1.36
N GLU A 26 6.91 6.07 -2.33
CA GLU A 26 7.01 7.51 -2.08
C GLU A 26 5.74 8.06 -1.45
N VAL A 27 4.59 7.79 -2.09
CA VAL A 27 3.27 8.26 -1.62
C VAL A 27 2.88 7.63 -0.28
N LEU A 28 3.23 6.36 -0.07
CA LEU A 28 2.99 5.62 1.17
C LEU A 28 3.85 6.19 2.32
N HIS A 29 5.12 6.51 2.10
CA HIS A 29 5.97 7.12 3.12
C HIS A 29 5.42 8.48 3.58
N GLU A 30 4.91 9.29 2.67
CA GLU A 30 4.27 10.55 3.03
C GLU A 30 3.04 10.32 3.94
N LEU A 31 2.20 9.32 3.64
CA LEU A 31 1.07 8.94 4.50
C LEU A 31 1.53 8.41 5.87
N MET A 32 2.58 7.60 5.88
CA MET A 32 3.16 7.05 7.11
C MET A 32 3.73 8.15 8.02
N SER A 33 4.09 9.32 7.51
CA SER A 33 4.54 10.45 8.35
C SER A 33 3.41 11.11 9.17
N GLY A 34 2.14 10.76 8.91
CA GLY A 34 0.99 11.15 9.72
C GLY A 34 0.95 10.46 11.09
N HIS A 35 -0.13 10.69 11.85
CA HIS A 35 -0.27 10.20 13.23
C HIS A 35 -1.19 8.97 13.36
N GLY A 36 -1.93 8.60 12.31
CA GLY A 36 -2.94 7.55 12.33
C GLY A 36 -2.51 6.26 11.64
N ASP A 37 -3.39 5.26 11.68
CA ASP A 37 -3.26 4.06 10.85
C ASP A 37 -3.40 4.44 9.36
N VAL A 38 -2.72 3.69 8.49
CA VAL A 38 -2.79 3.91 7.04
C VAL A 38 -3.54 2.75 6.40
N VAL A 39 -4.50 3.06 5.54
CA VAL A 39 -5.23 2.06 4.76
C VAL A 39 -4.68 2.04 3.35
N VAL A 40 -4.27 0.87 2.86
CA VAL A 40 -3.96 0.65 1.44
C VAL A 40 -5.13 -0.11 0.83
N ASP A 41 -5.85 0.55 -0.07
CA ASP A 41 -6.99 -0.03 -0.78
C ASP A 41 -6.52 -0.65 -2.10
N LEU A 42 -6.65 -1.98 -2.16
CA LEU A 42 -6.28 -2.84 -3.28
C LEU A 42 -7.51 -3.27 -4.11
N SER A 43 -8.70 -2.69 -3.88
CA SER A 43 -9.93 -3.09 -4.58
C SER A 43 -9.87 -2.92 -6.11
N ALA A 44 -9.03 -2.02 -6.62
CA ALA A 44 -8.82 -1.82 -8.06
C ALA A 44 -7.46 -2.34 -8.54
N VAL A 45 -6.73 -3.10 -7.71
CA VAL A 45 -5.47 -3.73 -8.09
C VAL A 45 -5.76 -5.05 -8.79
N GLU A 46 -5.19 -5.21 -9.98
CA GLU A 46 -5.43 -6.34 -10.88
C GLU A 46 -4.43 -7.48 -10.65
N SER A 47 -3.21 -7.15 -10.21
CA SER A 47 -2.14 -8.11 -9.96
C SER A 47 -1.11 -7.54 -8.98
N VAL A 48 -0.46 -8.42 -8.21
CA VAL A 48 0.63 -8.04 -7.30
C VAL A 48 1.79 -9.02 -7.37
N ASP A 49 3.01 -8.52 -7.54
CA ASP A 49 4.19 -9.39 -7.48
C ASP A 49 4.80 -9.46 -6.07
N VAL A 50 5.80 -10.33 -5.92
CA VAL A 50 6.53 -10.50 -4.65
C VAL A 50 7.19 -9.18 -4.21
N THR A 51 7.62 -8.34 -5.15
CA THR A 51 8.24 -7.04 -4.85
C THR A 51 7.23 -6.09 -4.21
N GLY A 52 6.02 -6.00 -4.78
CA GLY A 52 4.90 -5.25 -4.24
C GLY A 52 4.51 -5.70 -2.84
N MET A 53 4.33 -7.01 -2.64
CA MET A 53 3.98 -7.56 -1.33
C MET A 53 5.09 -7.38 -0.29
N THR A 54 6.35 -7.53 -0.69
CA THR A 54 7.50 -7.30 0.21
C THR A 54 7.56 -5.85 0.67
N MET A 55 7.29 -4.90 -0.23
CA MET A 55 7.23 -3.47 0.09
C MET A 55 6.12 -3.17 1.10
N LEU A 56 4.90 -3.70 0.90
CA LEU A 56 3.78 -3.53 1.84
C LEU A 56 4.07 -4.16 3.20
N ALA A 57 4.65 -5.37 3.22
CA ALA A 57 5.04 -6.04 4.45
C ALA A 57 6.12 -5.28 5.22
N ALA A 58 7.10 -4.69 4.52
CA ALA A 58 8.12 -3.86 5.14
C ALA A 58 7.51 -2.58 5.74
N ALA A 59 6.59 -1.92 5.03
CA ALA A 59 5.89 -0.75 5.54
C ALA A 59 5.03 -1.07 6.78
N SER A 60 4.32 -2.20 6.79
CA SER A 60 3.57 -2.66 7.98
C SER A 60 4.48 -2.81 9.20
N LYS A 61 5.62 -3.48 9.04
CA LYS A 61 6.61 -3.64 10.11
C LYS A 61 7.16 -2.32 10.63
N VAL A 62 7.32 -1.32 9.77
CA VAL A 62 7.77 0.01 10.20
C VAL A 62 6.69 0.68 11.06
N MET A 63 5.43 0.68 10.59
CA MET A 63 4.32 1.28 11.35
C MET A 63 4.06 0.57 12.68
N GLU A 64 4.17 -0.76 12.71
CA GLU A 64 4.00 -1.57 13.92
C GLU A 64 4.99 -1.19 15.03
N ARG A 65 6.22 -0.81 14.66
CA ARG A 65 7.23 -0.33 15.62
C ARG A 65 6.85 0.98 16.28
N ASP A 66 6.03 1.78 15.60
CA ASP A 66 5.48 3.04 16.10
C ASP A 66 4.10 2.86 16.78
N GLY A 67 3.65 1.62 16.98
CA GLY A 67 2.35 1.30 17.57
C GLY A 67 1.15 1.56 16.65
N ARG A 68 1.41 1.73 15.35
CA ARG A 68 0.42 2.03 14.30
C ARG A 68 0.28 0.85 13.35
N ARG A 69 -0.74 0.88 12.49
CA ARG A 69 -1.07 -0.22 11.59
C ARG A 69 -1.12 0.23 10.14
N LEU A 70 -0.61 -0.62 9.26
CA LEU A 70 -0.92 -0.60 7.84
C LEU A 70 -2.01 -1.63 7.56
N VAL A 71 -3.19 -1.19 7.14
CA VAL A 71 -4.34 -2.06 6.89
C VAL A 71 -4.51 -2.24 5.39
N LEU A 72 -4.48 -3.48 4.92
CA LEU A 72 -4.83 -3.80 3.55
C LEU A 72 -6.35 -3.97 3.44
N ARG A 73 -6.98 -3.17 2.58
CA ARG A 73 -8.41 -3.27 2.25
C ARG A 73 -8.57 -3.76 0.83
N GLY A 74 -9.65 -4.48 0.56
CA GLY A 74 -10.01 -4.81 -0.83
C GLY A 74 -9.19 -5.90 -1.47
N CYS A 75 -8.43 -6.69 -0.70
CA CYS A 75 -7.72 -7.87 -1.19
C CYS A 75 -8.73 -8.86 -1.79
N SER A 76 -8.83 -8.87 -3.13
CA SER A 76 -9.74 -9.78 -3.83
C SER A 76 -9.10 -11.17 -3.95
N PRO A 77 -9.89 -12.27 -3.98
CA PRO A 77 -9.37 -13.61 -4.30
C PRO A 77 -8.72 -13.69 -5.70
N SER A 78 -9.06 -12.73 -6.57
CA SER A 78 -8.51 -12.57 -7.92
C SER A 78 -7.09 -12.01 -7.92
N LEU A 79 -6.66 -11.39 -6.80
CA LEU A 79 -5.33 -10.84 -6.65
C LEU A 79 -4.33 -12.00 -6.63
N ARG A 80 -3.58 -12.13 -7.73
CA ARG A 80 -2.55 -13.15 -7.93
C ARG A 80 -1.17 -12.57 -7.77
#